data_AF-A0A3R7AQM9-F1
#
_entry.id   AF-A0A3R7AQM9-F1
#
_cell.length_a   1.000
_cell.length_b   1.000
_cell.length_c   1.000
_cell.angle_alpha   90.00
_cell.angle_beta   90.00
_cell.angle_gamma   90.00
#
_symmetry.space_group_name_H-M   'P 1'
#
loop_
_entity.id
_entity.type
_entity.pdbx_description
1 polymer ?
#
loop_
_entity_poly.entity_id
_entity_poly.type
_entity_poly.pdbx_seq_one_letter_code
_entity_poly.pdbx_strand_id
1 'polypeptide(L)'
;MREAGKEYGVKLKVHYIPGLSAHADADGLFSFVNSASILPKKIFVVHGEPENAEALRRRIINNLRIDTFVPEMGYTENFMDREVVKVVEKDVHLDFRPQFTKVGEQEVYPFAGALLKKQDGIHLISKEQYIGILTETEEELETMLAKVTSKKELETEAAAPAEEISEVVFKEELLKYADAGIFSRSRARELKDKIEEEGRDATIAHINKLARKDRLYPLDKAKQEVLRKVLVAGINSFPQKARKLFEDISEK
;
A
#
# COMPACT_ATOMS: atom_id res chain seq x y z
N MET A 1 33.59 6.08 48.99
CA MET A 1 32.97 7.03 48.05
C MET A 1 33.74 8.34 48.15
N ARG A 2 34.05 9.01 47.04
CA ARG A 2 34.87 10.22 47.04
C ARG A 2 34.10 11.36 46.38
N GLU A 3 33.95 12.45 47.12
CA GLU A 3 33.25 13.64 46.65
C GLU A 3 34.04 14.87 47.12
N ALA A 4 34.25 15.84 46.23
CA ALA A 4 35.03 17.05 46.49
C ALA A 4 36.40 16.80 47.18
N GLY A 5 37.10 15.73 46.80
CA GLY A 5 38.44 15.40 47.32
C GLY A 5 38.48 14.73 48.70
N LYS A 6 37.35 14.62 49.42
CA LYS A 6 37.26 13.91 50.70
C LYS A 6 36.81 12.46 50.50
N GLU A 7 37.46 11.55 51.22
CA GLU A 7 37.11 10.13 51.22
C GLU A 7 36.14 9.80 52.35
N TYR A 8 35.03 9.17 51.99
CA TYR A 8 34.01 8.71 52.91
C TYR A 8 34.00 7.18 52.97
N GLY A 9 34.19 6.65 54.18
CA GLY A 9 34.11 5.22 54.47
C GLY A 9 32.67 4.72 54.41
N VAL A 10 32.39 3.83 53.46
CA VAL A 10 31.06 3.22 53.31
C VAL A 10 30.94 2.06 54.29
N LYS A 11 30.16 2.25 55.36
CA LYS A 11 29.90 1.22 56.40
C LYS A 11 28.68 0.34 56.08
N LEU A 12 28.01 0.59 54.96
CA LEU A 12 26.78 -0.08 54.55
C LEU A 12 27.09 -1.39 53.85
N LYS A 13 26.24 -2.41 54.04
CA LYS A 13 26.30 -3.64 53.25
C LYS A 13 25.62 -3.40 51.92
N VAL A 14 26.40 -3.47 50.84
CA VAL A 14 25.88 -3.39 49.46
C VAL A 14 25.48 -4.79 49.03
N HIS A 15 24.20 -4.97 48.75
CA HIS A 15 23.65 -6.21 48.22
C HIS A 15 23.22 -6.00 46.77
N TYR A 16 23.81 -6.77 45.86
CA TYR A 16 23.37 -6.81 44.47
C TYR A 16 22.16 -7.74 44.35
N ILE A 17 21.03 -7.21 43.92
CA ILE A 17 19.83 -8.01 43.64
C ILE A 17 19.74 -8.18 42.13
N PRO A 18 20.07 -9.36 41.59
CA PRO A 18 19.90 -9.63 40.16
C PRO A 18 18.41 -9.66 39.78
N GLY A 19 18.07 -9.17 38.59
CA GLY A 19 16.74 -9.40 37.99
C GLY A 19 15.66 -8.34 38.22
N LEU A 20 15.99 -7.13 38.70
CA LEU A 20 15.04 -6.00 38.80
C LEU A 20 14.90 -5.18 37.52
N SER A 21 15.64 -5.54 36.47
CA SER A 21 15.55 -4.92 35.15
C SER A 21 14.53 -5.67 34.29
N ALA A 22 13.59 -4.97 33.66
CA ALA A 22 12.61 -5.57 32.74
C ALA A 22 13.22 -6.00 31.38
N HIS A 23 14.54 -5.88 31.22
CA HIS A 23 15.26 -6.35 30.05
C HIS A 23 15.49 -7.87 30.13
N ALA A 24 15.27 -8.55 29.01
CA ALA A 24 15.61 -9.97 28.88
C ALA A 24 17.11 -10.16 29.11
N ASP A 25 17.45 -11.17 29.91
CA ASP A 25 18.82 -11.61 30.09
C ASP A 25 19.32 -12.38 28.85
N ALA A 26 20.60 -12.77 28.87
CA ALA A 26 21.20 -13.49 27.76
C ALA A 26 20.50 -14.83 27.46
N ASP A 27 19.95 -15.49 28.49
CA ASP A 27 19.21 -16.75 28.35
C ASP A 27 17.82 -16.52 27.75
N GLY A 28 17.13 -15.46 28.16
CA GLY A 28 15.86 -15.02 27.62
C GLY A 28 15.97 -14.60 26.16
N LEU A 29 17.00 -13.81 25.81
CA LEU A 29 17.28 -13.44 24.41
C LEU A 29 17.61 -14.67 23.55
N PHE A 30 18.42 -15.59 24.06
CA PHE A 30 18.73 -16.83 23.36
C PHE A 30 17.49 -17.70 23.14
N SER A 31 16.67 -17.86 24.19
CA SER A 31 15.42 -18.62 24.13
C SER A 31 14.41 -17.98 23.17
N PHE A 32 14.35 -16.65 23.14
CA PHE A 32 13.52 -15.91 22.19
C PHE A 32 13.92 -16.23 20.75
N VAL A 33 15.21 -16.15 20.41
CA VAL A 33 15.71 -16.51 19.07
C VAL A 33 15.41 -17.98 18.75
N ASN A 34 15.62 -18.88 19.71
CA ASN A 34 15.38 -20.31 19.52
C ASN A 34 13.89 -20.67 19.40
N SER A 35 12.98 -19.83 19.93
CA SER A 35 11.52 -20.04 19.87
C SER A 35 10.89 -19.64 18.54
N ALA A 36 11.64 -19.00 17.64
CA ALA A 36 11.11 -18.56 16.35
C ALA A 36 10.73 -19.77 15.48
N SER A 37 9.48 -19.81 14.99
CA SER A 37 9.00 -20.89 14.11
C SER A 37 9.80 -21.01 12.81
N ILE A 38 10.35 -19.88 12.32
CA ILE A 38 11.28 -19.84 11.20
C ILE A 38 12.52 -19.10 11.70
N LEU A 39 13.66 -19.80 11.75
CA LEU A 39 14.90 -19.19 12.18
C LEU A 39 15.33 -18.07 11.21
N PRO A 40 15.74 -16.90 11.72
CA PRO A 40 16.19 -15.80 10.88
C PRO A 40 17.47 -16.16 10.13
N LYS A 41 17.62 -15.65 8.90
CA LYS A 41 18.82 -15.87 8.08
C LYS A 41 20.04 -15.09 8.57
N LYS A 42 19.81 -13.91 9.18
CA LYS A 42 20.85 -13.04 9.73
C LYS A 42 20.29 -12.29 10.94
N ILE A 43 21.06 -12.19 12.02
CA ILE A 43 20.71 -11.50 13.26
C ILE A 43 21.68 -10.34 13.48
N PHE A 44 21.16 -9.17 13.84
CA PHE A 44 21.96 -8.01 14.23
C PHE A 44 21.77 -7.75 15.72
N VAL A 45 22.85 -7.84 16.50
CA VAL A 45 22.84 -7.55 17.93
C VAL A 45 23.17 -6.08 18.11
N VAL A 46 22.14 -5.29 18.43
CA VAL A 46 22.24 -3.84 18.65
C VAL A 46 21.96 -3.50 20.10
N HIS A 47 22.36 -2.31 20.53
CA HIS A 47 22.15 -1.81 21.89
C HIS A 47 22.61 -2.78 22.99
N GLY A 48 23.89 -2.72 23.31
CA GLY A 48 24.49 -3.45 24.41
C GLY A 48 25.95 -3.05 24.59
N GLU A 49 26.52 -3.39 25.74
CA GLU A 49 27.97 -3.25 25.92
C GLU A 49 28.70 -4.16 24.93
N PRO A 50 29.83 -3.71 24.34
CA PRO A 50 30.51 -4.45 23.26
C PRO A 50 30.85 -5.90 23.64
N GLU A 51 31.32 -6.13 24.86
CA GLU A 51 31.71 -7.46 25.35
C GLU A 51 30.50 -8.40 25.48
N ASN A 52 29.38 -7.88 25.99
CA ASN A 52 28.14 -8.63 26.16
C ASN A 52 27.48 -8.95 24.82
N ALA A 53 27.49 -7.99 23.88
CA ALA A 53 26.99 -8.18 22.53
C ALA A 53 27.79 -9.26 21.77
N GLU A 54 29.12 -9.24 21.88
CA GLU A 54 29.99 -10.25 21.24
C GLU A 54 29.86 -11.63 21.90
N ALA A 55 29.64 -11.68 23.22
CA ALA A 55 29.34 -12.94 23.92
C ALA A 55 28.02 -13.55 23.42
N LEU A 56 26.96 -12.74 23.28
CA LEU A 56 25.67 -13.19 22.75
C LEU A 56 25.78 -13.62 21.28
N ARG A 57 26.48 -12.86 20.45
CA ARG A 57 26.76 -13.20 19.05
C ARG A 57 27.42 -14.58 18.93
N ARG A 58 28.52 -14.80 19.66
CA ARG A 58 29.22 -16.10 19.66
C ARG A 58 28.31 -17.23 20.13
N ARG A 59 27.50 -16.99 21.16
CA ARG A 59 26.55 -17.98 21.67
C ARG A 59 25.50 -18.36 20.61
N ILE A 60 24.93 -17.39 19.90
CA ILE A 60 23.94 -17.65 18.84
C ILE A 60 24.59 -18.42 17.68
N ILE A 61 25.77 -18.00 17.22
CA ILE A 61 26.49 -18.69 16.12
C ILE A 61 26.82 -20.13 16.50
N ASN A 62 27.36 -20.37 17.70
CA ASN A 62 27.81 -21.69 18.12
C ASN A 62 26.65 -22.69 18.30
N ASN A 63 25.50 -22.24 18.80
CA ASN A 63 24.38 -23.13 19.10
C ASN A 63 23.35 -23.23 17.97
N LEU A 64 23.02 -22.11 17.31
CA LEU A 64 21.96 -22.05 16.30
C LEU A 64 22.49 -21.97 14.86
N ARG A 65 23.81 -21.77 14.68
CA ARG A 65 24.47 -21.63 13.37
C ARG A 65 23.87 -20.52 12.48
N ILE A 66 23.30 -19.49 13.10
CA ILE A 66 22.72 -18.32 12.42
C ILE A 66 23.79 -17.25 12.24
N ASP A 67 23.89 -16.67 11.04
CA ASP A 67 24.77 -15.53 10.77
C ASP A 67 24.41 -14.36 11.70
N THR A 68 25.29 -14.04 12.65
CA THR A 68 25.02 -13.02 13.68
C THR A 68 26.12 -11.97 13.68
N PHE A 69 25.71 -10.71 13.61
CA PHE A 69 26.61 -9.57 13.46
C PHE A 69 26.34 -8.51 14.51
N VAL A 70 27.40 -7.90 15.05
CA VAL A 70 27.32 -6.74 15.95
C VAL A 70 27.75 -5.53 15.13
N PRO A 71 26.83 -4.68 14.66
CA PRO A 71 27.18 -3.54 13.82
C PRO A 71 27.83 -2.43 14.63
N GLU A 72 28.83 -1.78 14.02
CA GLU A 72 29.40 -0.53 14.53
C GLU A 72 28.47 0.65 14.24
N MET A 73 28.69 1.75 14.96
CA MET A 73 27.92 2.98 14.76
C MET A 73 28.09 3.49 13.32
N GLY A 74 26.97 3.71 12.61
CA GLY A 74 26.98 4.16 11.21
C GLY A 74 27.04 3.02 10.17
N TYR A 75 27.03 1.76 10.60
CA TYR A 75 26.92 0.61 9.70
C TYR A 75 25.61 0.65 8.88
N THR A 76 25.73 0.43 7.58
CA THR A 76 24.60 0.34 6.65
C THR A 76 24.67 -0.98 5.89
N GLU A 77 23.59 -1.75 5.90
CA GLU A 77 23.46 -3.00 5.14
C GLU A 77 22.36 -2.85 4.09
N ASN A 78 22.66 -3.20 2.83
CA ASN A 78 21.68 -3.25 1.75
C ASN A 78 21.09 -4.66 1.63
N PHE A 79 19.77 -4.77 1.74
CA PHE A 79 19.04 -6.04 1.61
C PHE A 79 18.48 -6.29 0.20
N MET A 80 18.68 -5.35 -0.74
CA MET A 80 17.97 -5.31 -2.03
C MET A 80 18.48 -6.27 -3.13
N ASP A 81 19.65 -6.92 -2.96
CA ASP A 81 20.17 -7.88 -3.94
C ASP A 81 19.96 -9.35 -3.57
N ARG A 82 19.41 -9.62 -2.39
CA ARG A 82 18.93 -10.96 -2.05
C ARG A 82 17.45 -10.96 -2.31
N GLU A 83 17.03 -11.64 -3.37
CA GLU A 83 15.65 -12.07 -3.51
C GLU A 83 15.31 -12.83 -2.22
N VAL A 84 14.64 -12.17 -1.28
CA VAL A 84 14.06 -12.83 -0.12
C VAL A 84 12.89 -13.60 -0.71
N VAL A 85 13.19 -14.74 -1.33
CA VAL A 85 12.21 -15.79 -1.51
C VAL A 85 11.85 -16.16 -0.08
N LYS A 86 10.78 -15.52 0.39
CA LYS A 86 10.02 -15.95 1.53
C LYS A 86 9.51 -17.31 1.08
N VAL A 87 10.30 -18.36 1.31
CA VAL A 87 9.75 -19.71 1.40
C VAL A 87 8.95 -19.68 2.67
N VAL A 88 7.78 -19.04 2.57
CA VAL A 88 6.67 -19.42 3.41
C VAL A 88 6.44 -20.83 2.95
N GLU A 89 6.80 -21.81 3.79
CA GLU A 89 6.12 -23.10 3.76
C GLU A 89 4.64 -22.74 3.96
N LYS A 90 3.96 -22.42 2.86
CA LYS A 90 2.52 -22.42 2.84
C LYS A 90 2.19 -23.88 2.63
N ASP A 91 1.42 -24.43 3.55
CA ASP A 91 0.82 -25.72 3.37
C ASP A 91 0.18 -25.74 1.97
N VAL A 92 0.71 -26.62 1.12
CA VAL A 92 0.21 -26.81 -0.24
C VAL A 92 -0.83 -27.92 -0.16
N HIS A 93 -2.09 -27.53 -0.24
CA HIS A 93 -3.21 -28.45 -0.21
C HIS A 93 -3.58 -28.87 -1.63
N LEU A 94 -3.76 -30.17 -1.86
CA LEU A 94 -4.31 -30.70 -3.11
C LEU A 94 -5.83 -30.84 -2.95
N ASP A 95 -6.59 -29.99 -3.64
CA ASP A 95 -8.07 -30.01 -3.57
C ASP A 95 -8.68 -31.03 -4.56
N PHE A 96 -7.85 -31.93 -5.10
CA PHE A 96 -8.22 -32.98 -6.02
C PHE A 96 -7.42 -34.26 -5.74
N ARG A 97 -7.87 -35.39 -6.29
CA ARG A 97 -7.17 -36.68 -6.16
C ARG A 97 -6.26 -36.89 -7.38
N PRO A 98 -4.92 -36.88 -7.23
CA PRO A 98 -4.01 -37.13 -8.34
C PRO A 98 -4.12 -38.58 -8.83
N GLN A 99 -4.05 -38.77 -10.14
CA GLN A 99 -4.06 -40.10 -10.78
C GLN A 99 -2.70 -40.40 -11.38
N PHE A 100 -1.85 -41.09 -10.64
CA PHE A 100 -0.50 -41.38 -11.09
C PHE A 100 -0.48 -42.42 -12.21
N THR A 101 0.37 -42.18 -13.20
CA THR A 101 0.67 -43.10 -14.30
C THR A 101 2.16 -43.40 -14.27
N LYS A 102 2.54 -44.65 -14.55
CA LYS A 102 3.95 -45.05 -14.55
C LYS A 102 4.65 -44.59 -15.83
N VAL A 103 5.74 -43.85 -15.69
CA VAL A 103 6.62 -43.41 -16.78
C VAL A 103 8.05 -43.84 -16.43
N GLY A 104 8.50 -44.94 -17.04
CA GLY A 104 9.76 -45.59 -16.65
C GLY A 104 9.68 -46.18 -15.23
N GLU A 105 10.56 -45.74 -14.34
CA GLU A 105 10.56 -46.11 -12.92
C GLU A 105 9.80 -45.11 -12.02
N GLN A 106 9.28 -44.03 -12.60
CA GLN A 106 8.62 -42.95 -11.86
C GLN A 106 7.10 -43.03 -11.97
N GLU A 107 6.40 -42.61 -10.92
CA GLU A 107 4.94 -42.39 -10.92
C GLU A 107 4.66 -40.91 -11.11
N VAL A 108 4.02 -40.57 -12.23
CA VAL A 108 3.82 -39.18 -12.66
C VAL A 108 2.33 -38.93 -12.87
N TYR A 109 1.82 -37.82 -12.35
CA TYR A 109 0.50 -37.30 -12.68
C TYR A 109 0.66 -35.99 -13.46
N PRO A 110 0.43 -35.97 -14.79
CA PRO A 110 0.44 -34.72 -15.54
C PRO A 110 -0.77 -33.89 -15.13
N PHE A 111 -0.50 -32.73 -14.55
CA PHE A 111 -1.52 -31.84 -14.01
C PHE A 111 -1.53 -30.49 -14.72
N ALA A 112 -2.72 -29.99 -15.03
CA ALA A 112 -2.97 -28.63 -15.46
C ALA A 112 -4.11 -28.04 -14.63
N GLY A 113 -3.86 -26.91 -13.97
CA GLY A 113 -4.82 -26.26 -13.09
C GLY A 113 -4.28 -24.92 -12.58
N ALA A 114 -4.78 -24.44 -11.44
CA ALA A 114 -4.43 -23.13 -10.89
C ALA A 114 -3.99 -23.20 -9.42
N LEU A 115 -3.34 -22.15 -8.96
CA LEU A 115 -2.98 -21.95 -7.55
C LEU A 115 -3.96 -20.96 -6.91
N LEU A 116 -4.68 -21.41 -5.89
CA LEU A 116 -5.63 -20.61 -5.12
C LEU A 116 -5.05 -20.28 -3.75
N LYS A 117 -4.93 -18.99 -3.42
CA LYS A 117 -4.43 -18.55 -2.11
C LYS A 117 -5.60 -18.42 -1.12
N LYS A 118 -5.63 -19.27 -0.09
CA LYS A 118 -6.60 -19.21 1.02
C LYS A 118 -5.92 -18.71 2.31
N GLN A 119 -6.68 -18.60 3.40
CA GLN A 119 -6.17 -18.14 4.70
C GLN A 119 -5.21 -19.16 5.35
N ASP A 120 -5.44 -20.44 5.08
CA ASP A 120 -4.71 -21.61 5.58
C ASP A 120 -3.54 -22.03 4.69
N GLY A 121 -3.50 -21.64 3.41
CA GLY A 121 -2.37 -22.01 2.55
C GLY A 121 -2.54 -21.72 1.07
N ILE A 122 -1.77 -22.44 0.26
CA ILE A 122 -1.94 -22.46 -1.21
C ILE A 122 -2.64 -23.77 -1.56
N HIS A 123 -3.78 -23.68 -2.24
CA HIS A 123 -4.51 -24.83 -2.75
C HIS A 123 -4.22 -24.99 -4.23
N LEU A 124 -3.80 -26.18 -4.64
CA LEU A 124 -3.73 -26.56 -6.05
C LEU A 124 -5.11 -27.07 -6.47
N ILE A 125 -5.74 -26.39 -7.42
CA ILE A 125 -7.09 -26.68 -7.89
C ILE A 125 -7.07 -27.16 -9.34
N SER A 126 -7.95 -28.10 -9.69
CA SER A 126 -8.05 -28.61 -11.06
C SER A 126 -8.56 -27.54 -12.03
N LYS A 127 -8.41 -27.77 -13.34
CA LYS A 127 -8.96 -26.90 -14.37
C LYS A 127 -10.47 -26.72 -14.23
N GLU A 128 -11.20 -27.77 -13.87
CA GLU A 128 -12.66 -27.75 -13.67
C GLU A 128 -13.04 -26.85 -12.49
N GLN A 129 -12.31 -26.95 -11.38
CA GLN A 129 -12.51 -26.08 -10.21
C GLN A 129 -12.21 -24.62 -10.55
N TYR A 130 -11.14 -24.36 -11.31
CA TYR A 130 -10.80 -23.01 -11.75
C TYR A 130 -11.89 -22.41 -12.65
N ILE A 131 -12.42 -23.20 -13.60
CA ILE A 131 -13.55 -22.78 -14.45
C ILE A 131 -14.77 -22.48 -13.58
N GLY A 132 -15.07 -23.31 -12.59
CA GLY A 132 -16.18 -23.11 -11.66
C GLY A 132 -16.11 -21.77 -10.92
N ILE A 133 -14.90 -21.39 -10.43
CA ILE A 133 -14.69 -20.08 -9.79
C ILE A 133 -14.96 -18.93 -10.77
N LEU A 134 -14.48 -19.05 -12.01
CA LEU A 134 -14.71 -18.02 -13.02
C LEU A 134 -16.20 -17.85 -13.34
N THR A 135 -16.93 -18.95 -13.50
CA THR A 135 -18.37 -18.92 -13.79
C THR A 135 -19.17 -18.35 -12.62
N GLU A 136 -18.85 -18.73 -11.39
CA GLU A 136 -19.52 -18.18 -10.19
C GLU A 136 -19.24 -16.67 -10.06
N THR A 137 -18.00 -16.25 -10.32
CA THR A 137 -17.63 -14.83 -10.32
C THR A 137 -18.36 -14.05 -11.43
N GLU A 138 -18.53 -14.64 -12.61
CA GLU A 138 -19.28 -14.05 -13.72
C GLU A 138 -20.75 -13.86 -13.35
N GLU A 139 -21.40 -14.88 -12.78
CA GLU A 139 -22.78 -14.79 -12.29
C GLU A 139 -22.92 -13.72 -11.18
N GLU A 140 -21.99 -13.68 -10.22
CA GLU A 140 -21.97 -12.65 -9.18
C GLU A 140 -21.88 -11.23 -9.78
N LEU A 141 -20.97 -11.02 -10.74
CA LEU A 141 -20.81 -9.74 -11.43
C LEU A 141 -22.05 -9.36 -12.23
N GLU A 142 -22.70 -10.31 -12.90
CA GLU A 142 -23.96 -10.08 -13.60
C GLU A 142 -25.07 -9.66 -12.63
N THR A 143 -25.21 -10.33 -11.48
CA THR A 143 -26.20 -9.92 -10.46
C THR A 143 -25.88 -8.55 -9.86
N MET A 144 -24.60 -8.23 -9.66
CA MET A 144 -24.17 -6.90 -9.21
C MET A 144 -24.45 -5.83 -10.26
N LEU A 145 -24.20 -6.11 -11.53
CA LEU A 145 -24.54 -5.22 -12.64
C LEU A 145 -26.04 -5.02 -12.74
N ALA A 146 -26.86 -6.05 -12.61
CA ALA A 146 -28.32 -5.91 -12.59
C ALA A 146 -28.79 -5.05 -11.40
N LYS A 147 -28.20 -5.23 -10.21
CA LYS A 147 -28.46 -4.40 -9.02
C LYS A 147 -27.99 -2.96 -9.20
N VAL A 148 -26.85 -2.73 -9.84
CA VAL A 148 -26.35 -1.38 -10.14
C VAL A 148 -27.20 -0.72 -11.21
N THR A 149 -27.67 -1.45 -12.23
CA THR A 149 -28.53 -0.92 -13.28
C THR A 149 -29.90 -0.55 -12.71
N SER A 150 -30.51 -1.42 -11.88
CA SER A 150 -31.77 -1.12 -11.18
C SER A 150 -31.62 -0.04 -10.11
N LYS A 151 -30.49 0.01 -9.40
CA LYS A 151 -30.19 1.11 -8.48
C LYS A 151 -29.88 2.41 -9.22
N LYS A 152 -29.31 2.35 -10.43
CA LYS A 152 -29.13 3.50 -11.33
C LYS A 152 -30.48 3.97 -11.88
N GLU A 153 -31.45 3.09 -12.11
CA GLU A 153 -32.84 3.45 -12.43
C GLU A 153 -33.55 4.13 -11.24
N LEU A 154 -33.36 3.64 -10.02
CA LEU A 154 -33.86 4.26 -8.78
C LEU A 154 -33.10 5.55 -8.39
N GLU A 155 -31.82 5.66 -8.71
CA GLU A 155 -30.99 6.85 -8.48
C GLU A 155 -31.11 7.86 -9.63
N THR A 156 -31.60 7.48 -10.83
CA THR A 156 -31.97 8.44 -11.88
C THR A 156 -33.23 9.25 -11.54
N GLU A 157 -34.05 8.82 -10.58
CA GLU A 157 -35.10 9.67 -10.00
C GLU A 157 -34.60 10.55 -8.84
N ALA A 158 -33.32 10.41 -8.40
CA ALA A 158 -32.74 11.20 -7.32
C ALA A 158 -31.42 11.91 -7.68
N ALA A 159 -30.97 11.84 -8.94
CA ALA A 159 -30.01 12.80 -9.47
C ALA A 159 -30.78 14.11 -9.72
N ALA A 160 -30.65 15.06 -8.79
CA ALA A 160 -31.04 16.44 -9.04
C ALA A 160 -30.53 16.86 -10.43
N PRO A 161 -31.34 17.55 -11.25
CA PRO A 161 -30.98 17.87 -12.62
C PRO A 161 -29.63 18.57 -12.62
N ALA A 162 -28.76 18.16 -13.55
CA ALA A 162 -27.50 18.83 -13.80
C ALA A 162 -27.78 20.34 -13.88
N GLU A 163 -27.24 21.12 -12.95
CA GLU A 163 -27.37 22.58 -13.01
C GLU A 163 -26.75 23.05 -14.33
N GLU A 164 -27.60 23.40 -15.29
CA GLU A 164 -27.17 24.04 -16.53
C GLU A 164 -26.57 25.39 -16.16
N ILE A 165 -25.24 25.45 -16.17
CA ILE A 165 -24.53 26.72 -16.03
C ILE A 165 -24.53 27.42 -17.38
N SER A 166 -24.79 28.72 -17.39
CA SER A 166 -24.66 29.53 -18.59
C SER A 166 -23.19 29.78 -18.93
N GLU A 167 -22.89 29.96 -20.22
CA GLU A 167 -21.53 30.24 -20.72
C GLU A 167 -20.89 31.46 -20.05
N VAL A 168 -21.69 32.49 -19.78
CA VAL A 168 -21.26 33.74 -19.13
C VAL A 168 -20.80 33.47 -17.70
N VAL A 169 -21.61 32.76 -16.91
CA VAL A 169 -21.31 32.43 -15.51
C VAL A 169 -20.07 31.54 -15.41
N PHE A 170 -19.92 30.57 -16.32
CA PHE A 170 -18.73 29.73 -16.36
C PHE A 170 -17.46 30.51 -16.64
N LYS A 171 -17.51 31.44 -17.61
CA LYS A 171 -16.37 32.29 -17.97
C LYS A 171 -15.98 33.22 -16.82
N GLU A 172 -16.95 33.86 -16.18
CA GLU A 172 -16.71 34.76 -15.04
C GLU A 172 -16.08 34.04 -13.85
N GLU A 173 -16.57 32.85 -13.49
CA GLU A 173 -16.00 32.06 -12.39
C GLU A 173 -14.58 31.57 -12.72
N LEU A 174 -14.33 31.11 -13.96
CA LEU A 174 -12.98 30.73 -14.36
C LEU A 174 -11.97 31.90 -14.29
N LEU A 175 -12.38 33.09 -14.76
CA LEU A 175 -11.53 34.29 -14.68
C LEU A 175 -11.29 34.72 -13.24
N LYS A 176 -12.33 34.73 -12.41
CA LYS A 176 -12.23 35.03 -10.98
C LYS A 176 -11.23 34.13 -10.27
N TYR A 177 -11.24 32.82 -10.56
CA TYR A 177 -10.27 31.89 -9.99
C TYR A 177 -8.88 32.00 -10.63
N ALA A 178 -8.80 32.34 -11.92
CA ALA A 178 -7.51 32.60 -12.56
C ALA A 178 -6.82 33.84 -11.98
N ASP A 179 -7.54 34.95 -11.82
CA ASP A 179 -7.05 36.21 -11.26
C ASP A 179 -6.69 36.09 -9.78
N ALA A 180 -7.41 35.24 -9.04
CA ALA A 180 -7.09 34.90 -7.65
C ALA A 180 -5.88 33.95 -7.52
N GLY A 181 -5.25 33.52 -8.62
CA GLY A 181 -4.12 32.58 -8.63
C GLY A 181 -4.51 31.14 -8.26
N ILE A 182 -5.80 30.83 -8.28
CA ILE A 182 -6.37 29.53 -7.91
C ILE A 182 -6.34 28.57 -9.11
N PHE A 183 -6.61 29.08 -10.31
CA PHE A 183 -6.59 28.31 -11.54
C PHE A 183 -5.42 28.73 -12.44
N SER A 184 -4.45 27.83 -12.66
CA SER A 184 -3.24 28.16 -13.41
C SER A 184 -3.41 28.00 -14.92
N ARG A 185 -2.64 28.78 -15.69
CA ARG A 185 -2.61 28.68 -17.17
C ARG A 185 -2.19 27.30 -17.65
N SER A 186 -1.22 26.66 -16.98
CA SER A 186 -0.81 25.29 -17.27
C SER A 186 -1.97 24.30 -17.10
N ARG A 187 -2.85 24.54 -16.13
CA ARG A 187 -4.00 23.68 -15.86
C ARG A 187 -5.11 23.88 -16.88
N ALA A 188 -5.31 25.10 -17.35
CA ALA A 188 -6.21 25.38 -18.46
C ALA A 188 -5.78 24.62 -19.72
N ARG A 189 -4.48 24.63 -20.05
CA ARG A 189 -3.94 23.86 -21.20
C ARG A 189 -4.16 22.35 -21.03
N GLU A 190 -3.80 21.79 -19.89
CA GLU A 190 -3.99 20.36 -19.64
C GLU A 190 -5.45 19.91 -19.75
N LEU A 191 -6.40 20.72 -19.26
CA LEU A 191 -7.83 20.42 -19.41
C LEU A 191 -8.28 20.58 -20.87
N LYS A 192 -7.77 21.58 -21.60
CA LYS A 192 -8.04 21.73 -23.04
C LYS A 192 -7.57 20.50 -23.82
N ASP A 193 -6.30 20.16 -23.69
CA ASP A 193 -5.66 19.03 -24.39
C ASP A 193 -6.42 17.73 -24.11
N LYS A 194 -6.79 17.50 -22.85
CA LYS A 194 -7.52 16.28 -22.47
C LYS A 194 -8.95 16.23 -23.01
N ILE A 195 -9.66 17.35 -23.10
CA ILE A 195 -10.99 17.39 -23.73
C ILE A 195 -10.87 17.15 -25.24
N GLU A 196 -9.78 17.60 -25.87
CA GLU A 196 -9.52 17.41 -27.30
C GLU A 196 -9.14 15.97 -27.64
N GLU A 197 -8.23 15.37 -26.86
CA GLU A 197 -7.68 14.04 -27.12
C GLU A 197 -8.58 12.91 -26.62
N GLU A 198 -9.11 13.02 -25.40
CA GLU A 198 -9.79 11.92 -24.69
C GLU A 198 -11.30 12.16 -24.52
N GLY A 199 -11.78 13.36 -24.82
CA GLY A 199 -13.20 13.71 -24.78
C GLY A 199 -13.74 14.08 -23.40
N ARG A 200 -15.06 14.28 -23.35
CA ARG A 200 -15.79 14.85 -22.20
C ARG A 200 -15.66 14.00 -20.94
N ASP A 201 -15.98 12.72 -21.03
CA ASP A 201 -16.07 11.84 -19.86
C ASP A 201 -14.70 11.60 -19.21
N ALA A 202 -13.66 11.43 -20.03
CA ALA A 202 -12.28 11.28 -19.56
C ALA A 202 -11.77 12.54 -18.86
N THR A 203 -12.14 13.72 -19.36
CA THR A 203 -11.78 14.99 -18.71
C THR A 203 -12.48 15.16 -17.37
N ILE A 204 -13.77 14.85 -17.28
CA ILE A 204 -14.52 14.90 -16.02
C ILE A 204 -13.92 13.93 -15.00
N ALA A 205 -13.56 12.72 -15.42
CA ALA A 205 -12.88 11.75 -14.56
C ALA A 205 -11.55 12.28 -14.03
N HIS A 206 -10.80 12.99 -14.86
CA HIS A 206 -9.53 13.62 -14.48
C HIS A 206 -9.72 14.76 -13.48
N ILE A 207 -10.68 15.66 -13.72
CA ILE A 207 -11.03 16.74 -12.77
C ILE A 207 -11.38 16.16 -11.40
N ASN A 208 -12.18 15.09 -11.37
CA ASN A 208 -12.54 14.40 -10.12
C ASN A 208 -11.31 13.75 -9.44
N LYS A 209 -10.40 13.14 -10.21
CA LYS A 209 -9.15 12.57 -9.69
C LYS A 209 -8.22 13.62 -9.10
N LEU A 210 -8.17 14.81 -9.71
CA LEU A 210 -7.34 15.91 -9.26
C LEU A 210 -7.88 16.56 -7.99
N ALA A 211 -9.21 16.72 -7.90
CA ALA A 211 -9.88 17.17 -6.69
C ALA A 211 -9.63 16.21 -5.51
N ARG A 212 -9.74 14.88 -5.73
CA ARG A 212 -9.49 13.88 -4.67
C ARG A 212 -8.06 13.87 -4.12
N LYS A 213 -7.09 14.40 -4.87
CA LYS A 213 -5.68 14.42 -4.46
C LYS A 213 -5.24 15.77 -3.90
N ASP A 214 -6.17 16.71 -3.67
CA ASP A 214 -5.90 18.11 -3.32
C ASP A 214 -4.95 18.78 -4.33
N ARG A 215 -5.05 18.38 -5.62
CA ARG A 215 -4.18 18.84 -6.72
C ARG A 215 -4.86 19.87 -7.64
N LEU A 216 -6.03 20.37 -7.27
CA LEU A 216 -6.55 21.65 -7.78
C LEU A 216 -6.04 22.75 -6.84
N TYR A 217 -5.33 23.75 -7.32
CA TYR A 217 -4.74 24.81 -6.50
C TYR A 217 -5.83 25.78 -5.95
N PRO A 218 -5.63 26.48 -4.81
CA PRO A 218 -4.78 26.25 -3.65
C PRO A 218 -5.56 25.54 -2.51
N LEU A 219 -4.88 25.26 -1.38
CA LEU A 219 -5.27 24.43 -0.22
C LEU A 219 -6.64 24.68 0.47
N ASP A 220 -7.49 25.56 -0.05
CA ASP A 220 -8.84 25.80 0.46
C ASP A 220 -9.84 24.79 -0.15
N LYS A 221 -10.16 23.75 0.62
CA LYS A 221 -11.08 22.67 0.23
C LYS A 221 -12.44 23.19 -0.23
N ALA A 222 -12.94 24.31 0.31
CA ALA A 222 -14.23 24.86 -0.08
C ALA A 222 -14.16 25.48 -1.48
N LYS A 223 -13.12 26.27 -1.76
CA LYS A 223 -12.92 26.87 -3.09
C LYS A 223 -12.61 25.84 -4.16
N GLN A 224 -11.86 24.79 -3.82
CA GLN A 224 -11.60 23.68 -4.74
C GLN A 224 -12.88 22.93 -5.12
N GLU A 225 -13.77 22.69 -4.15
CA GLU A 225 -15.03 21.99 -4.41
C GLU A 225 -15.98 22.84 -5.26
N VAL A 226 -16.02 24.16 -5.04
CA VAL A 226 -16.77 25.08 -5.90
C VAL A 226 -16.22 25.08 -7.32
N LEU A 227 -14.90 25.24 -7.49
CA LEU A 227 -14.26 25.20 -8.81
C LEU A 227 -14.47 23.85 -9.51
N ARG A 228 -14.40 22.73 -8.79
CA ARG A 228 -14.70 21.39 -9.32
C ARG A 228 -16.11 21.32 -9.90
N LYS A 229 -17.12 21.78 -9.14
CA LYS A 229 -18.52 21.79 -9.57
C LYS A 229 -18.71 22.63 -10.82
N VAL A 230 -18.14 23.83 -10.85
CA VAL A 230 -18.18 24.73 -12.02
C VAL A 230 -17.55 24.08 -13.25
N LEU A 231 -16.37 23.47 -13.11
CA LEU A 231 -15.68 22.76 -14.20
C LEU A 231 -16.51 21.59 -14.76
N VAL A 232 -17.06 20.75 -13.87
CA VAL A 232 -17.88 19.60 -14.29
C VAL A 232 -19.17 20.06 -14.95
N ALA A 233 -19.85 21.07 -14.39
CA ALA A 233 -21.07 21.62 -14.95
C ALA A 233 -20.84 22.27 -16.33
N GLY A 234 -19.81 23.11 -16.48
CA GLY A 234 -19.51 23.77 -17.76
C GLY A 234 -19.12 22.77 -18.86
N ILE A 235 -18.29 21.77 -18.55
CA ILE A 235 -17.94 20.70 -19.51
C ILE A 235 -19.18 19.85 -19.84
N ASN A 236 -20.10 19.68 -18.89
CA ASN A 236 -21.34 18.97 -19.12
C ASN A 236 -22.32 19.73 -20.03
N SER A 237 -22.43 21.05 -19.86
CA SER A 237 -23.37 21.87 -20.61
C SER A 237 -22.88 22.22 -22.02
N PHE A 238 -21.58 22.44 -22.24
CA PHE A 238 -21.06 22.88 -23.54
C PHE A 238 -19.62 22.43 -23.82
N PRO A 239 -19.36 21.14 -24.08
CA PRO A 239 -18.00 20.59 -24.20
C PRO A 239 -17.16 21.24 -25.31
N GLN A 240 -17.75 21.62 -26.45
CA GLN A 240 -17.00 22.28 -27.53
C GLN A 240 -16.62 23.73 -27.20
N LYS A 241 -17.48 24.47 -26.50
CA LYS A 241 -17.20 25.86 -26.10
C LYS A 241 -16.27 25.93 -24.90
N ALA A 242 -16.33 24.94 -24.01
CA ALA A 242 -15.41 24.83 -22.88
C ALA A 242 -13.95 24.80 -23.34
N ARG A 243 -13.63 24.15 -24.47
CA ARG A 243 -12.29 24.16 -25.08
C ARG A 243 -11.80 25.57 -25.39
N LYS A 244 -12.61 26.36 -26.09
CA LYS A 244 -12.30 27.76 -26.44
C LYS A 244 -12.13 28.65 -25.21
N LEU A 245 -12.93 28.41 -24.17
CA LEU A 245 -12.84 29.17 -22.92
C LEU A 245 -11.58 28.84 -22.11
N PHE A 246 -11.09 27.60 -22.16
CA PHE A 246 -9.78 27.25 -21.58
C PHE A 246 -8.63 27.85 -22.39
N GLU A 247 -8.76 27.91 -23.71
CA GLU A 247 -7.80 28.56 -24.61
C GLU A 247 -7.65 30.05 -24.29
N ASP A 248 -8.77 30.78 -24.18
CA ASP A 248 -8.82 32.21 -23.78
C ASP A 248 -8.03 32.50 -22.50
N ILE A 249 -8.04 31.59 -21.52
CA ILE A 249 -7.34 31.73 -20.24
C ILE A 249 -5.86 31.36 -20.37
N SER A 250 -5.55 30.39 -21.22
CA SER A 250 -4.19 29.89 -21.42
C SER A 250 -3.29 30.79 -22.27
N GLU A 251 -3.89 31.64 -23.10
CA GLU A 251 -3.22 32.54 -24.05
C GLU A 251 -3.10 34.00 -23.55
N LYS A 252 -3.92 34.40 -22.57
CA LYS A 252 -3.69 35.62 -21.78
C LYS A 252 -2.51 35.43 -20.81
#